data_AF-A0A7V9U2E6-F1
#
_entry.id   AF-A0A7V9U2E6-F1
#
_cell.length_a   1.000
_cell.length_b   1.000
_cell.length_c   1.000
_cell.angle_alpha   90.00
_cell.angle_beta   90.00
_cell.angle_gamma   90.00
#
_symmetry.space_group_name_H-M   'P 1'
#
loop_
_entity.id
_entity.type
_entity.pdbx_description
1 polymer ?
#
loop_
_entity_poly.entity_id
_entity_poly.type
_entity_poly.pdbx_seq_one_letter_code
_entity_poly.pdbx_strand_id
1 'polypeptide(L)'
;MTYPDLSAVDELVHGCFASHGFTYTGPGARDLVDEDAIKDKVFQLLVNEHVVDDSNKLSEGALTLHELYEHVFPNGPGARRQPDTLEEDEARKVLARKLWGYTNTGVSGYCQKRAEAEGFTFVLCEAQVGRTYRSEETGRPKPTTEVGRFFTDDPDLINIHSTLPSTAKLTKAAEAVAKHMQMAVRRHPELAPVVARQVGTGLNQAKAALASVADARSAARPATERPDEDVA
;
A
#
# COMPACT_ATOMS: atom_id res chain seq x y z
N MET A 1 -23.38 -25.13 4.36
CA MET A 1 -22.38 -24.06 4.50
C MET A 1 -22.57 -23.49 5.90
N THR A 2 -21.60 -23.72 6.78
CA THR A 2 -21.59 -23.15 8.13
C THR A 2 -20.90 -21.80 8.04
N TYR A 3 -21.51 -20.76 8.60
CA TYR A 3 -20.92 -19.41 8.65
C TYR A 3 -20.02 -19.30 9.88
N PRO A 4 -18.91 -18.54 9.80
CA PRO A 4 -18.03 -18.34 10.94
C PRO A 4 -18.75 -17.56 12.05
N ASP A 5 -18.44 -17.89 13.31
CA ASP A 5 -18.89 -17.09 14.45
C ASP A 5 -18.06 -15.79 14.54
N LEU A 6 -18.69 -14.67 14.20
CA LEU A 6 -18.03 -13.36 14.18
C LEU A 6 -17.57 -12.91 15.57
N SER A 7 -18.23 -13.35 16.64
CA SER A 7 -17.79 -13.02 18.01
C SER A 7 -16.47 -13.70 18.33
N ALA A 8 -16.33 -14.97 17.96
CA ALA A 8 -15.09 -15.72 18.14
C ALA A 8 -13.96 -15.14 17.28
N VAL A 9 -14.26 -14.68 16.06
CA VAL A 9 -13.29 -13.97 15.20
C VAL A 9 -12.79 -12.69 15.89
N ASP A 10 -13.70 -11.87 16.42
CA ASP A 10 -13.34 -10.62 17.10
C ASP A 10 -12.49 -10.87 18.36
N GLU A 11 -12.80 -11.91 19.13
CA GLU A 11 -11.99 -12.35 20.28
C GLU A 11 -10.59 -12.79 19.87
N LEU A 12 -10.46 -13.57 18.79
CA LEU A 12 -9.15 -13.99 18.25
C LEU A 12 -8.34 -12.79 17.76
N VAL A 13 -8.98 -11.84 17.08
CA VAL A 13 -8.36 -10.61 16.58
C VAL A 13 -7.85 -9.75 17.74
N HIS A 14 -8.71 -9.47 18.74
CA HIS A 14 -8.34 -8.66 19.90
C HIS A 14 -7.28 -9.35 20.76
N GLY A 15 -7.43 -10.65 21.03
CA GLY A 15 -6.44 -11.46 21.75
C GLY A 15 -5.08 -11.51 21.04
N CYS A 16 -5.06 -11.50 19.71
CA CYS A 16 -3.82 -11.41 18.93
C CYS A 16 -3.13 -10.05 19.15
N PHE A 17 -3.87 -8.93 19.08
CA PHE A 17 -3.31 -7.62 19.41
C PHE A 17 -2.78 -7.56 20.84
N ALA A 18 -3.54 -8.04 21.81
CA ALA A 18 -3.17 -8.00 23.22
C ALA A 18 -1.92 -8.84 23.51
N SER A 19 -1.85 -10.07 22.99
CA SER A 19 -0.71 -10.98 23.20
C SER A 19 0.61 -10.48 22.59
N HIS A 20 0.53 -9.57 21.62
CA HIS A 20 1.71 -8.96 20.98
C HIS A 20 1.97 -7.53 21.47
N GLY A 21 1.28 -7.08 22.52
CA GLY A 21 1.51 -5.77 23.16
C GLY A 21 0.96 -4.58 22.36
N PHE A 22 -0.01 -4.80 21.47
CA PHE A 22 -0.67 -3.75 20.70
C PHE A 22 -2.02 -3.34 21.30
N THR A 23 -2.15 -3.43 22.62
CA THR A 23 -3.30 -2.91 23.35
C THR A 23 -2.85 -2.05 24.51
N TYR A 24 -3.69 -1.09 24.88
CA TYR A 24 -3.52 -0.27 26.07
C TYR A 24 -4.84 -0.14 26.81
N THR A 25 -4.76 0.08 28.13
CA THR A 25 -5.96 0.31 28.94
C THR A 25 -6.44 1.75 28.74
N GLY A 26 -7.55 1.89 28.01
CA GLY A 26 -8.19 3.17 27.77
C GLY A 26 -9.05 3.66 28.95
N PRO A 27 -9.63 4.88 28.83
CA PRO A 27 -10.55 5.40 29.82
C PRO A 27 -11.72 4.45 30.07
N GLY A 28 -11.97 4.10 31.34
CA GLY A 28 -13.03 3.16 31.72
C GLY A 28 -12.61 1.68 31.75
N ALA A 29 -11.31 1.39 31.85
CA ALA A 29 -10.75 0.04 32.00
C ALA A 29 -11.11 -0.91 30.85
N ARG A 30 -11.23 -0.37 29.63
CA ARG A 30 -11.40 -1.16 28.40
C ARG A 30 -10.07 -1.23 27.67
N ASP A 31 -9.67 -2.42 27.26
CA ASP A 31 -8.47 -2.61 26.44
C ASP A 31 -8.76 -2.20 25.00
N LEU A 32 -8.09 -1.15 24.56
CA LEU A 32 -8.18 -0.60 23.21
C LEU A 32 -6.95 -1.01 22.41
N VAL A 33 -7.12 -1.15 21.09
CA VAL A 33 -6.02 -1.46 20.17
C VAL A 33 -5.16 -0.20 19.98
N ASP A 34 -3.85 -0.35 20.16
CA ASP A 34 -2.85 0.68 19.87
C ASP A 34 -2.53 0.69 18.36
N GLU A 35 -3.31 1.44 17.59
CA GLU A 35 -3.11 1.51 16.15
C GLU A 35 -1.77 2.15 15.76
N ASP A 36 -1.24 3.05 16.58
CA ASP A 36 -0.03 3.78 16.25
C ASP A 36 1.20 2.90 16.51
N ALA A 37 1.22 2.11 17.59
CA ALA A 37 2.25 1.10 17.82
C ALA A 37 2.30 0.05 16.69
N ILE A 38 1.15 -0.38 16.17
CA ILE A 38 1.09 -1.32 15.04
C ILE A 38 1.66 -0.67 13.77
N LYS A 39 1.19 0.52 13.44
CA LYS A 39 1.66 1.28 12.28
C LYS A 39 3.18 1.50 12.32
N ASP A 40 3.72 1.87 13.48
CA ASP A 40 5.16 2.05 13.68
C ASP A 40 5.92 0.74 13.52
N LYS A 41 5.40 -0.37 14.07
CA LYS A 41 6.03 -1.69 13.87
C LYS A 41 6.11 -2.07 12.39
N VAL A 42 5.04 -1.83 11.63
CA VAL A 42 4.99 -2.10 10.18
C VAL A 42 6.00 -1.23 9.42
N PHE A 43 6.05 0.07 9.74
CA PHE A 43 7.01 0.98 9.13
C PHE A 43 8.46 0.58 9.42
N GLN A 44 8.77 0.29 10.69
CA GLN A 44 10.11 -0.15 11.11
C GLN A 44 10.52 -1.46 10.42
N LEU A 45 9.60 -2.41 10.25
CA LEU A 45 9.89 -3.62 9.49
C LEU A 45 10.28 -3.30 8.04
N LEU A 46 9.49 -2.46 7.36
CA LEU A 46 9.77 -2.08 5.97
C LEU A 46 11.12 -1.37 5.81
N VAL A 47 11.44 -0.42 6.69
CA VAL A 47 12.69 0.36 6.62
C VAL A 47 13.90 -0.49 6.97
N ASN A 48 13.81 -1.40 7.93
CA ASN A 48 14.97 -2.16 8.39
C ASN A 48 15.25 -3.41 7.52
N GLU A 49 14.22 -4.02 6.93
CA GLU A 49 14.34 -5.34 6.29
C GLU A 49 13.90 -5.37 4.82
N HIS A 50 13.13 -4.37 4.34
CA HIS A 50 12.52 -4.38 2.99
C HIS A 50 12.85 -3.14 2.16
N VAL A 51 14.09 -2.67 2.27
CA VAL A 51 14.68 -1.69 1.35
C VAL A 51 15.43 -2.43 0.26
N VAL A 52 15.05 -2.20 -0.99
CA VAL A 52 15.61 -2.84 -2.19
C VAL A 52 16.36 -1.81 -3.01
N ASP A 53 17.64 -2.09 -3.26
CA ASP A 53 18.57 -1.25 -4.01
C ASP A 53 18.83 -1.77 -5.45
N ASP A 54 18.37 -2.98 -5.78
CA ASP A 54 18.58 -3.61 -7.09
C ASP A 54 17.40 -4.53 -7.45
N SER A 55 17.06 -4.56 -8.75
CA SER A 55 16.06 -5.44 -9.34
C SER A 55 16.30 -6.92 -9.04
N ASN A 56 17.56 -7.35 -8.92
CA ASN A 56 17.88 -8.75 -8.60
C ASN A 56 17.46 -9.15 -7.18
N LYS A 57 17.42 -8.19 -6.24
CA LYS A 57 17.01 -8.43 -4.86
C LYS A 57 15.51 -8.27 -4.66
N LEU A 58 14.76 -7.83 -5.67
CA LEU A 58 13.32 -7.56 -5.57
C LEU A 58 12.53 -8.76 -5.08
N SER A 59 12.85 -9.96 -5.57
CA SER A 59 12.13 -11.17 -5.16
C SER A 59 12.36 -11.50 -3.69
N GLU A 60 13.52 -11.18 -3.11
CA GLU A 60 13.82 -11.49 -1.71
C GLU A 60 13.43 -10.32 -0.77
N GLY A 61 13.64 -9.08 -1.21
CA GLY A 61 13.42 -7.89 -0.39
C GLY A 61 12.00 -7.35 -0.40
N ALA A 62 11.15 -7.70 -1.37
CA ALA A 62 9.75 -7.27 -1.35
C ALA A 62 8.92 -8.04 -0.33
N LEU A 63 8.24 -7.32 0.54
CA LEU A 63 7.37 -7.87 1.57
C LEU A 63 5.99 -8.20 1.00
N THR A 64 5.55 -9.45 1.14
CA THR A 64 4.19 -9.87 0.81
C THR A 64 3.23 -9.71 2.00
N LEU A 65 1.92 -9.81 1.74
CA LEU A 65 0.90 -9.72 2.80
C LEU A 65 1.06 -10.82 3.86
N HIS A 66 1.42 -12.04 3.45
CA HIS A 66 1.61 -13.15 4.36
C HIS A 66 2.85 -12.97 5.23
N GLU A 67 3.98 -12.60 4.61
CA GLU A 67 5.23 -12.31 5.32
C GLU A 67 5.04 -11.16 6.33
N LEU A 68 4.34 -10.08 5.95
CA LEU A 68 4.06 -8.97 6.85
C LEU A 68 3.28 -9.44 8.09
N TYR A 69 2.26 -10.27 7.85
CA TYR A 69 1.45 -10.82 8.92
C TYR A 69 2.28 -11.71 9.85
N GLU A 70 3.11 -12.61 9.31
CA GLU A 70 3.95 -13.50 10.11
C GLU A 70 5.01 -12.73 10.91
N HIS A 71 5.59 -11.67 10.36
CA HIS A 71 6.58 -10.86 11.07
C HIS A 71 5.97 -10.07 12.24
N VAL A 72 4.77 -9.50 12.06
CA VAL A 72 4.11 -8.70 13.10
C VAL A 72 3.42 -9.60 14.14
N PHE A 73 2.84 -10.71 13.70
CA PHE A 73 2.10 -11.67 14.53
C PHE A 73 2.65 -13.10 14.37
N PRO A 74 3.90 -13.38 14.80
CA PRO A 74 4.52 -14.69 14.60
C PRO A 74 3.78 -15.85 15.27
N ASN A 75 3.00 -15.55 16.31
CA ASN A 75 2.16 -16.51 17.02
C ASN A 75 0.66 -16.27 16.78
N GLY A 76 0.31 -15.45 15.77
CA GLY A 76 -1.06 -15.15 15.41
C GLY A 76 -1.77 -16.34 14.74
N PRO A 77 -3.12 -16.30 14.65
CA PRO A 77 -3.90 -17.32 13.96
C PRO A 77 -3.38 -17.60 12.55
N GLY A 78 -3.02 -18.85 12.28
CA GLY A 78 -2.56 -19.27 10.95
C GLY A 78 -1.30 -18.58 10.40
N ALA A 79 -0.43 -18.03 11.27
CA ALA A 79 0.83 -17.39 10.86
C ALA A 79 1.86 -18.41 10.37
N ARG A 80 2.10 -19.48 11.16
CA ARG A 80 3.10 -20.53 10.86
C ARG A 80 2.52 -21.90 10.56
N ARG A 81 1.20 -22.03 10.73
CA ARG A 81 0.45 -23.28 10.55
C ARG A 81 -0.82 -22.99 9.78
N GLN A 82 -1.41 -24.02 9.20
CA GLN A 82 -2.73 -23.89 8.60
C GLN A 82 -3.77 -23.57 9.70
N PRO A 83 -4.72 -22.65 9.47
CA PRO A 83 -5.83 -22.44 10.40
C PRO A 83 -6.62 -23.74 10.60
N ASP A 84 -6.89 -24.10 11.85
CA ASP A 84 -7.66 -25.31 12.17
C ASP A 84 -9.17 -25.09 12.01
N THR A 85 -9.60 -23.83 12.11
CA THR A 85 -11.02 -23.41 12.13
C THR A 85 -11.27 -22.30 11.12
N LEU A 86 -12.54 -22.14 10.72
CA LEU A 86 -12.96 -21.04 9.83
C LEU A 86 -12.76 -19.68 10.52
N GLU A 87 -12.98 -19.63 11.83
CA GLU A 87 -12.79 -18.45 12.67
C GLU A 87 -11.32 -18.01 12.71
N GLU A 88 -10.38 -18.95 12.86
CA GLU A 88 -8.93 -18.66 12.77
C GLU A 88 -8.54 -18.13 11.39
N ASP A 89 -9.09 -18.70 10.30
CA ASP A 89 -8.79 -18.25 8.94
C ASP A 89 -9.34 -16.83 8.67
N GLU A 90 -10.55 -16.53 9.13
CA GLU A 90 -11.12 -15.19 9.00
C GLU A 90 -10.38 -14.17 9.89
N ALA A 91 -10.03 -14.52 11.13
CA ALA A 91 -9.22 -13.67 12.00
C ALA A 91 -7.86 -13.33 11.36
N ARG A 92 -7.19 -14.33 10.77
CA ARG A 92 -5.96 -14.14 9.98
C ARG A 92 -6.17 -13.15 8.84
N LYS A 93 -7.22 -13.31 8.03
CA LYS A 93 -7.52 -12.41 6.90
C LYS A 93 -7.76 -10.98 7.36
N VAL A 94 -8.50 -10.80 8.46
CA VAL A 94 -8.78 -9.48 9.04
C VAL A 94 -7.50 -8.80 9.49
N LEU A 95 -6.67 -9.49 10.29
CA LEU A 95 -5.39 -8.98 10.78
C LEU A 95 -4.44 -8.64 9.64
N ALA A 96 -4.23 -9.58 8.71
CA ALA A 96 -3.30 -9.39 7.60
C ALA A 96 -3.74 -8.25 6.68
N ARG A 97 -5.05 -8.12 6.39
CA ARG A 97 -5.58 -7.00 5.60
C ARG A 97 -5.41 -5.67 6.33
N LYS A 98 -5.58 -5.63 7.65
CA LYS A 98 -5.38 -4.41 8.45
C LYS A 98 -3.92 -3.95 8.37
N LEU A 99 -2.96 -4.86 8.60
CA LEU A 99 -1.53 -4.55 8.46
C LEU A 99 -1.18 -4.08 7.04
N TRP A 100 -1.68 -4.79 6.02
CA TRP A 100 -1.44 -4.46 4.63
C TRP A 100 -2.06 -3.11 4.21
N GLY A 101 -3.08 -2.64 4.91
CA GLY A 101 -3.64 -1.31 4.72
C GLY A 101 -2.64 -0.18 5.03
N TYR A 102 -1.73 -0.40 5.99
CA TYR A 102 -0.72 0.58 6.37
C TYR A 102 0.43 0.71 5.36
N THR A 103 0.63 -0.31 4.52
CA THR A 103 1.67 -0.33 3.47
C THR A 103 1.16 0.16 2.12
N ASN A 104 0.04 0.92 2.06
CA ASN A 104 -0.46 1.44 0.79
C ASN A 104 0.59 2.37 0.11
N THR A 105 0.87 2.13 -1.17
CA THR A 105 1.87 2.86 -1.98
C THR A 105 1.40 4.24 -2.46
N GLY A 106 0.13 4.60 -2.21
CA GLY A 106 -0.36 5.94 -2.50
C GLY A 106 0.30 7.01 -1.63
N VAL A 107 0.29 8.26 -2.11
CA VAL A 107 0.83 9.45 -1.39
C VAL A 107 0.18 9.64 0.00
N SER A 108 -1.03 9.13 0.21
CA SER A 108 -1.72 9.19 1.49
C SER A 108 -1.40 8.03 2.45
N GLY A 109 -0.65 7.02 1.99
CA GLY A 109 -0.31 5.83 2.76
C GLY A 109 0.56 6.14 3.98
N TYR A 110 0.36 5.38 5.05
CA TYR A 110 1.06 5.62 6.32
C TYR A 110 2.58 5.55 6.16
N CYS A 111 3.08 4.44 5.61
CA CYS A 111 4.52 4.23 5.48
C CYS A 111 5.18 5.28 4.57
N GLN A 112 4.51 5.69 3.48
CA GLN A 112 5.03 6.74 2.58
C GLN A 112 5.14 8.09 3.30
N LYS A 113 4.10 8.50 4.02
CA LYS A 113 4.11 9.75 4.79
C LYS A 113 5.13 9.71 5.93
N ARG A 114 5.26 8.56 6.60
CA ARG A 114 6.19 8.38 7.70
C ARG A 114 7.63 8.43 7.20
N ALA A 115 7.94 7.81 6.06
CA ALA A 115 9.25 7.90 5.42
C ALA A 115 9.64 9.35 5.13
N GLU A 116 8.71 10.14 4.54
CA GLU A 116 8.92 11.57 4.28
C GLU A 116 9.14 12.36 5.59
N ALA A 117 8.31 12.12 6.62
CA ALA A 117 8.40 12.80 7.90
C ALA A 117 9.72 12.50 8.67
N GLU A 118 10.25 11.29 8.54
CA GLU A 118 11.54 10.90 9.12
C GLU A 118 12.75 11.29 8.23
N GLY A 119 12.51 11.89 7.06
CA GLY A 119 13.55 12.42 6.18
C GLY A 119 14.21 11.37 5.27
N PHE A 120 13.58 10.20 5.12
CA PHE A 120 14.04 9.20 4.16
C PHE A 120 13.72 9.63 2.73
N THR A 121 14.59 9.27 1.79
CA THR A 121 14.38 9.45 0.34
C THR A 121 13.62 8.29 -0.30
N PHE A 122 13.18 7.32 0.50
CA PHE A 122 12.55 6.10 0.02
C PHE A 122 11.16 6.35 -0.58
N VAL A 123 10.88 5.64 -1.66
CA VAL A 123 9.54 5.52 -2.25
C VAL A 123 9.05 4.09 -2.05
N LEU A 124 7.83 3.95 -1.54
CA LEU A 124 7.19 2.66 -1.39
C LEU A 124 6.62 2.21 -2.73
N CYS A 125 7.16 1.11 -3.24
CA CYS A 125 6.84 0.54 -4.54
C CYS A 125 6.04 -0.76 -4.40
N GLU A 126 5.33 -1.13 -5.47
CA GLU A 126 4.57 -2.38 -5.56
C GLU A 126 5.06 -3.18 -6.77
N ALA A 127 5.37 -4.47 -6.56
CA ALA A 127 5.79 -5.37 -7.61
C ALA A 127 5.10 -6.73 -7.50
N GLN A 128 4.99 -7.41 -8.64
CA GLN A 128 4.60 -8.82 -8.66
C GLN A 128 5.85 -9.66 -8.41
N VAL A 129 5.87 -10.40 -7.31
CA VAL A 129 7.01 -11.24 -6.90
C VAL A 129 6.62 -12.71 -6.88
N GLY A 130 7.56 -13.55 -7.31
CA GLY A 130 7.41 -15.00 -7.24
C GLY A 130 7.61 -15.47 -5.79
N ARG A 131 6.68 -16.31 -5.32
CA ARG A 131 6.80 -17.04 -4.06
C ARG A 131 6.50 -18.50 -4.31
N THR A 132 7.12 -19.37 -3.54
CA THR A 132 6.83 -20.81 -3.62
C THR A 132 6.32 -21.26 -2.27
N TYR A 133 5.00 -21.44 -2.18
CA TYR A 133 4.36 -21.98 -0.98
C TYR A 133 4.15 -23.49 -1.14
N ARG A 134 4.00 -24.20 -0.03
CA ARG A 134 3.54 -25.60 -0.08
C ARG A 134 2.02 -25.61 -0.20
N SER A 135 1.51 -26.28 -1.23
CA SER A 135 0.08 -26.48 -1.43
C SER A 135 -0.50 -27.27 -0.26
N GLU A 136 -1.55 -26.73 0.38
CA GLU A 136 -2.22 -27.37 1.51
C GLU A 136 -2.79 -28.76 1.15
N GLU A 137 -3.38 -28.90 -0.04
CA GLU A 137 -4.02 -30.16 -0.47
C GLU A 137 -3.02 -31.27 -0.89
N THR A 138 -1.86 -30.91 -1.42
CA THR A 138 -0.95 -31.88 -2.07
C THR A 138 0.45 -31.93 -1.47
N GLY A 139 0.79 -31.03 -0.55
CA GLY A 139 2.12 -30.90 0.06
C GLY A 139 3.23 -30.50 -0.92
N ARG A 140 2.90 -30.27 -2.20
CA ARG A 140 3.86 -29.94 -3.26
C ARG A 140 4.18 -28.45 -3.28
N PRO A 141 5.41 -28.06 -3.67
CA PRO A 141 5.71 -26.66 -3.93
C PRO A 141 4.83 -26.15 -5.06
N LYS A 142 4.12 -25.05 -4.80
CA LYS A 142 3.26 -24.35 -5.74
C LYS A 142 3.83 -22.94 -5.91
N PRO A 143 4.48 -22.66 -7.05
CA PRO A 143 4.89 -21.30 -7.35
C PRO A 143 3.63 -20.44 -7.56
N THR A 144 3.57 -19.31 -6.86
CA THR A 144 2.54 -18.29 -6.98
C THR A 144 3.20 -16.94 -7.22
N THR A 145 2.48 -16.06 -7.88
CA THR A 145 2.88 -14.65 -8.01
C THR A 145 2.00 -13.84 -7.07
N GLU A 146 2.63 -13.06 -6.21
CA GLU A 146 1.96 -12.23 -5.22
C GLU A 146 2.40 -10.78 -5.32
N VAL A 147 1.58 -9.91 -4.76
CA VAL A 147 1.90 -8.49 -4.67
C VAL A 147 2.86 -8.30 -3.50
N GLY A 148 4.10 -7.93 -3.81
CA GLY A 148 5.12 -7.52 -2.85
C GLY A 148 5.23 -6.00 -2.80
N ARG A 149 5.57 -5.48 -1.61
CA ARG A 149 5.82 -4.06 -1.37
C ARG A 149 7.19 -3.85 -0.75
N PHE A 150 7.87 -2.80 -1.16
CA PHE A 150 9.24 -2.54 -0.73
C PHE A 150 9.54 -1.05 -0.79
N PHE A 151 10.46 -0.59 0.05
CA PHE A 151 11.06 0.73 -0.10
C PHE A 151 12.25 0.67 -1.04
N THR A 152 12.48 1.75 -1.77
CA THR A 152 13.67 1.91 -2.60
C THR A 152 13.97 3.39 -2.80
N ASP A 153 15.25 3.72 -2.94
CA ASP A 153 15.74 5.01 -3.43
C ASP A 153 16.34 4.89 -4.84
N ASP A 154 16.34 3.70 -5.43
CA ASP A 154 16.86 3.46 -6.76
C ASP A 154 15.93 4.07 -7.84
N PRO A 155 16.43 4.98 -8.69
CA PRO A 155 15.61 5.67 -9.68
C PRO A 155 14.94 4.73 -10.69
N ASP A 156 15.59 3.64 -11.07
CA ASP A 156 15.07 2.71 -12.07
C ASP A 156 13.92 1.88 -11.48
N LEU A 157 14.08 1.37 -10.26
CA LEU A 157 13.02 0.68 -9.52
C LEU A 157 11.82 1.59 -9.26
N ILE A 158 12.06 2.85 -8.86
CA ILE A 158 10.98 3.84 -8.66
C ILE A 158 10.24 4.07 -9.98
N ASN A 159 10.97 4.22 -11.08
CA ASN A 159 10.38 4.45 -12.38
C ASN A 159 9.48 3.28 -12.81
N ILE A 160 10.00 2.05 -12.70
CA ILE A 160 9.31 0.84 -13.14
C ILE A 160 8.10 0.51 -12.24
N HIS A 161 8.25 0.64 -10.92
CA HIS A 161 7.28 0.11 -9.95
C HIS A 161 6.39 1.17 -9.29
N SER A 162 6.62 2.46 -9.52
CA SER A 162 5.79 3.55 -8.97
C SER A 162 5.29 4.53 -10.03
N THR A 163 6.19 5.21 -10.76
CA THR A 163 5.79 6.30 -11.68
C THR A 163 5.16 5.77 -12.97
N LEU A 164 5.73 4.73 -13.60
CA LEU A 164 5.19 4.14 -14.82
C LEU A 164 3.79 3.53 -14.62
N PRO A 165 3.50 2.76 -13.55
CA PRO A 165 2.15 2.30 -13.27
C PRO A 165 1.16 3.46 -13.06
N SER A 166 1.59 4.55 -12.44
CA SER A 166 0.75 5.73 -12.20
C SER A 166 0.41 6.48 -13.50
N THR A 167 1.38 6.65 -14.40
CA THR A 167 1.14 7.21 -15.73
C THR A 167 0.25 6.30 -16.58
N ALA A 168 0.42 4.97 -16.51
CA ALA A 168 -0.46 4.02 -17.17
C ALA A 168 -1.91 4.09 -16.65
N LYS A 169 -2.12 4.29 -15.34
CA LYS A 169 -3.46 4.51 -14.74
C LYS A 169 -4.10 5.80 -15.28
N LEU A 170 -3.33 6.88 -15.40
CA LEU A 170 -3.80 8.15 -15.99
C LEU A 170 -4.27 7.95 -17.44
N THR A 171 -3.48 7.26 -18.26
CA THR A 171 -3.84 6.95 -19.65
C THR A 171 -5.14 6.13 -19.73
N LYS A 172 -5.26 5.07 -18.91
CA LYS A 172 -6.49 4.26 -18.86
C LYS A 172 -7.71 5.06 -18.42
N ALA A 173 -7.56 5.96 -17.45
CA ALA A 173 -8.64 6.85 -17.02
C ALA A 173 -9.06 7.81 -18.14
N ALA A 174 -8.09 8.38 -18.87
CA ALA A 174 -8.37 9.24 -20.02
C ALA A 174 -9.11 8.49 -21.14
N GLU A 175 -8.71 7.25 -21.45
CA GLU A 175 -9.42 6.40 -22.42
C GLU A 175 -10.87 6.10 -22.00
N ALA A 176 -11.11 5.83 -20.72
CA ALA A 176 -12.44 5.57 -20.18
C ALA A 176 -13.36 6.81 -20.33
N VAL A 177 -12.82 7.99 -20.01
CA VAL A 177 -13.51 9.27 -20.20
C VAL A 177 -13.82 9.50 -21.68
N ALA A 178 -12.85 9.27 -22.57
CA ALA A 178 -13.03 9.42 -24.01
C ALA A 178 -14.14 8.50 -24.55
N LYS A 179 -14.16 7.23 -24.16
CA LYS A 179 -15.23 6.27 -24.54
C LYS A 179 -16.60 6.72 -24.07
N HIS A 180 -16.71 7.23 -22.84
CA HIS A 180 -17.96 7.72 -22.29
C HIS A 180 -18.48 8.96 -23.04
N MET A 181 -17.58 9.91 -23.33
CA MET A 181 -17.91 11.12 -24.08
C MET A 181 -18.27 10.83 -25.54
N GLN A 182 -17.55 9.92 -26.21
CA GLN A 182 -17.90 9.48 -27.55
C GLN A 182 -19.27 8.82 -27.61
N MET A 183 -19.61 7.99 -26.60
CA MET A 183 -20.93 7.42 -26.48
C MET A 183 -22.02 8.50 -26.35
N ALA A 184 -21.80 9.51 -25.52
CA ALA A 184 -22.73 10.62 -25.34
C ALA A 184 -22.91 11.41 -26.64
N VAL A 185 -21.83 11.81 -27.30
CA VAL A 185 -21.87 12.53 -28.59
C VAL A 185 -22.51 11.71 -29.70
N ARG A 186 -22.27 10.40 -29.75
CA ARG A 186 -22.91 9.51 -30.75
C ARG A 186 -24.43 9.44 -30.56
N ARG A 187 -24.91 9.47 -29.32
CA ARG A 187 -26.35 9.46 -28.99
C ARG A 187 -26.99 10.84 -29.13
N HIS A 188 -26.22 11.89 -28.89
CA HIS A 188 -26.64 13.30 -28.86
C HIS A 188 -25.61 14.18 -29.58
N PRO A 189 -25.62 14.22 -30.93
CA PRO A 189 -24.62 14.95 -31.72
C PRO A 189 -24.56 16.45 -31.40
N GLU A 190 -25.67 17.03 -30.95
CA GLU A 190 -25.78 18.42 -30.49
C GLU A 190 -24.87 18.75 -29.30
N LEU A 191 -24.44 17.75 -28.52
CA LEU A 191 -23.54 17.93 -27.38
C LEU A 191 -22.07 18.03 -27.80
N ALA A 192 -21.72 17.70 -29.04
CA ALA A 192 -20.34 17.72 -29.54
C ALA A 192 -19.55 19.01 -29.18
N PRO A 193 -20.06 20.24 -29.43
CA PRO A 193 -19.32 21.46 -29.09
C PRO A 193 -19.22 21.73 -27.58
N VAL A 194 -20.13 21.18 -26.77
CA VAL A 194 -20.08 21.31 -25.30
C VAL A 194 -19.04 20.34 -24.74
N VAL A 195 -19.09 19.07 -25.17
CA VAL A 195 -18.13 18.03 -24.79
C VAL A 195 -16.72 18.41 -25.20
N ALA A 196 -16.51 18.91 -26.42
CA ALA A 196 -15.19 19.35 -26.88
C ALA A 196 -14.60 20.46 -25.99
N ARG A 197 -15.43 21.44 -25.57
CA ARG A 197 -15.00 22.50 -24.64
C ARG A 197 -14.65 21.95 -23.26
N GLN A 198 -15.47 21.05 -22.72
CA GLN A 198 -15.23 20.42 -21.42
C GLN A 198 -13.93 19.58 -21.40
N VAL A 199 -13.69 18.81 -22.47
CA VAL A 199 -12.43 18.05 -22.66
C VAL A 199 -11.24 19.00 -22.70
N GLY A 200 -11.31 20.08 -23.49
CA GLY A 200 -10.24 21.07 -23.57
C GLY A 200 -9.90 21.69 -22.21
N THR A 201 -10.92 22.08 -21.44
CA THR A 201 -10.73 22.62 -20.08
C THR A 201 -10.10 21.58 -19.15
N GLY A 202 -10.60 20.35 -19.15
CA GLY A 202 -10.07 19.27 -18.32
C GLY A 202 -8.62 18.91 -18.64
N LEU A 203 -8.26 18.87 -19.93
CA LEU A 203 -6.88 18.63 -20.37
C LEU A 203 -5.93 19.75 -19.92
N ASN A 204 -6.37 21.02 -20.01
CA ASN A 204 -5.57 22.15 -19.54
C ASN A 204 -5.36 22.11 -18.01
N GLN A 205 -6.39 21.74 -17.25
CA GLN A 205 -6.29 21.56 -15.80
C GLN A 205 -5.34 20.41 -15.44
N ALA A 206 -5.44 19.26 -16.12
CA ALA A 206 -4.55 18.13 -15.91
C ALA A 206 -3.09 18.48 -16.25
N LYS A 207 -2.87 19.20 -17.37
CA LYS A 207 -1.54 19.69 -17.76
C LYS A 207 -0.97 20.63 -16.71
N ALA A 208 -1.76 21.56 -16.18
CA ALA A 208 -1.33 22.47 -15.13
C ALA A 208 -0.96 21.73 -13.83
N ALA A 209 -1.74 20.71 -13.45
CA ALA A 209 -1.47 19.90 -12.27
C ALA A 209 -0.17 19.06 -12.39
N LEU A 210 0.19 18.64 -13.60
CA LEU A 210 1.40 17.87 -13.88
C LEU A 210 2.62 18.74 -14.23
N ALA A 211 2.44 20.04 -14.44
CA ALA A 211 3.50 20.94 -14.90
C ALA A 211 4.70 20.98 -13.94
N SER A 212 4.46 20.96 -12.62
CA SER A 212 5.51 20.95 -11.60
C SER A 212 6.43 19.73 -11.67
N VAL A 213 5.93 18.59 -12.17
CA VAL A 213 6.71 17.35 -12.35
C VAL A 213 7.45 17.35 -13.68
N ALA A 214 6.87 17.96 -14.73
CA ALA A 214 7.48 18.07 -16.05
C ALA A 214 8.67 19.04 -16.09
N ASP A 215 8.64 20.10 -15.26
CA ASP A 215 9.71 21.08 -15.11
C ASP A 215 10.83 20.58 -14.17
N ALA A 216 11.35 19.38 -14.42
CA ALA A 216 12.32 18.66 -13.58
C ALA A 216 13.62 19.42 -13.23
N ARG A 217 13.90 20.57 -13.85
CA ARG A 217 14.99 21.48 -13.47
C ARG A 217 14.73 22.23 -12.16
N SER A 218 13.49 22.37 -11.72
CA SER A 218 13.14 23.09 -10.48
C SER A 218 13.10 22.20 -9.24
N ALA A 219 12.98 20.87 -9.41
CA ALA A 219 12.86 19.89 -8.33
C ALA A 219 14.22 19.42 -7.75
N ALA A 220 15.33 19.65 -8.45
CA ALA A 220 16.68 19.28 -8.00
C ALA A 220 17.30 20.24 -6.96
N ARG A 221 16.52 21.17 -6.41
CA ARG A 221 17.01 22.09 -5.37
C ARG A 221 16.99 21.33 -4.03
N PRO A 222 18.13 21.08 -3.39
CA PRO A 222 18.16 20.33 -2.14
C PRO A 222 17.35 21.06 -1.08
N ALA A 223 16.61 20.31 -0.26
CA ALA A 223 15.88 20.80 0.91
C ALA A 223 16.86 21.19 2.04
N THR A 224 17.77 22.12 1.76
CA THR A 224 18.68 22.73 2.73
C THR A 224 18.41 24.23 2.72
N GLU A 225 17.35 24.62 3.42
CA GLU A 225 17.15 25.96 3.98
C GLU A 225 15.90 25.86 4.87
N ARG A 226 16.04 25.16 6.01
CA ARG A 226 15.26 25.57 7.18
C ARG A 226 15.88 26.91 7.59
N PRO A 227 15.12 28.01 7.63
CA PRO A 227 15.62 29.23 8.24
C PRO A 227 15.94 28.87 9.68
N ASP A 228 17.17 29.17 10.11
CA ASP A 228 17.53 29.15 11.52
C ASP A 228 16.43 29.89 12.29
N GLU A 229 15.79 29.19 13.23
CA GLU A 229 15.00 29.81 14.29
C GLU A 229 15.97 30.62 15.16
N ASP A 230 16.34 31.79 14.68
CA ASP A 230 16.49 32.93 15.55
C ASP A 230 15.08 33.26 16.06
N VAL A 231 14.84 33.07 17.36
CA VAL A 231 14.22 34.07 18.25
C VAL A 231 14.12 33.50 19.68
N ALA A 232 14.90 34.18 20.55
CA ALA A 232 14.77 34.37 22.00
C ALA A 232 15.16 33.24 22.97
#